data_AF-A0A1P6BJG5-F1
#
_entry.id   AF-A0A1P6BJG5-F1
#
_cell.length_a   1.000
_cell.length_b   1.000
_cell.length_c   1.000
_cell.angle_alpha   90.00
_cell.angle_beta   90.00
_cell.angle_gamma   90.00
#
_symmetry.space_group_name_H-M   'P 1'
#
loop_
_entity.id
_entity.type
_entity.pdbx_description
1 polymer ?
#
loop_
_entity_poly.entity_id
_entity_poly.type
_entity_poly.pdbx_seq_one_letter_code
_entity_poly.pdbx_strand_id
1 'polypeptide(L)'
;MEQQKVRYMLDILADPTRLRKKLLPVMEECGKLSGKDAFGWALLAKLIYACDQEMLRTISSRVQKRLVAAARQPITVPLLHFVRSFLVRFQWLKSFNEQTLAYICSRAVDFSVESCSESITDLFYRLTSNIYALWAGTKYDYILIKTLKNMLSNVIAEENDGNEKILLRFETAVQRHLPQFISTVFNLHIEVMERCSANDKVAVNEWLDIAYKSAIMVKTEKINSIFRWLRTFLLKARSCAHLAARRISSFISDFYHPSEAYYETVKEYVQLGPDLSINILFKTFIRSAKCQLHSQEYGKIYAKALGAMLELRPYLLDVQDVIELQRLVCQEAFENRNCRPVLSLLNSLLAMNNELVPSPVQIAQSIFSGSEDWCDEVRLGRALCSSISRPSIQLIIPQEDLLKKLSDIVMNDQHIHFDVSQNSSKLTSTAAKNEIRNELVSDNPMENHENFGIESTGSNVRKRSYPSAGKTTLKHVRIGSECSEEMFSANGSSQCLETLEITDEKQISEKVGYTLMEQEGLQNTSVADATIAKLNSNSEIIILDKNISDGELTIQQMMADFVPDCRYH
;
A
#
# COMPACT_ATOMS: atom_id res chain seq x y z
N MET A 1 6.35 17.63 39.74
CA MET A 1 5.53 16.63 40.47
C MET A 1 4.94 15.57 39.54
N GLU A 2 4.29 15.94 38.43
CA GLU A 2 3.55 14.95 37.60
C GLU A 2 4.46 13.92 36.90
N GLN A 3 5.63 14.31 36.38
CA GLN A 3 6.62 13.35 35.84
C GLN A 3 7.03 12.24 36.83
N GLN A 4 7.16 12.54 38.13
CA GLN A 4 7.44 11.51 39.15
C GLN A 4 6.27 10.53 39.30
N LYS A 5 5.02 11.00 39.18
CA LYS A 5 3.83 10.13 39.16
C LYS A 5 3.79 9.29 37.87
N VAL A 6 4.17 9.85 36.72
CA VAL A 6 4.26 9.13 35.44
C VAL A 6 5.33 8.03 35.51
N ARG A 7 6.56 8.34 35.95
CA ARG A 7 7.64 7.36 36.18
C ARG A 7 7.16 6.24 37.14
N TYR A 8 6.59 6.59 38.30
CA TYR A 8 6.06 5.62 39.27
C TYR A 8 4.94 4.72 38.71
N MET A 9 4.09 5.22 37.81
CA MET A 9 3.09 4.39 37.13
C MET A 9 3.76 3.44 36.14
N LEU A 10 4.75 3.89 35.36
CA LEU A 10 5.52 3.04 34.44
C LEU A 10 6.23 1.90 35.19
N ASP A 11 6.81 2.17 36.36
CA ASP A 11 7.41 1.15 37.24
C ASP A 11 6.41 0.08 37.73
N ILE A 12 5.11 0.39 37.74
CA ILE A 12 4.04 -0.57 38.05
C ILE A 12 3.57 -1.28 36.79
N LEU A 13 3.48 -0.60 35.65
CA LEU A 13 3.09 -1.21 34.37
C LEU A 13 4.13 -2.21 33.85
N ALA A 14 5.42 -2.02 34.18
CA ALA A 14 6.50 -2.91 33.81
C ALA A 14 6.57 -4.22 34.63
N ASP A 15 5.90 -4.31 35.78
CA ASP A 15 5.87 -5.50 36.63
C ASP A 15 4.43 -6.06 36.69
N PRO A 16 4.14 -7.18 36.00
CA PRO A 16 2.82 -7.80 35.99
C PRO A 16 2.26 -8.15 37.37
N THR A 17 3.11 -8.43 38.36
CA THR A 17 2.71 -8.78 39.72
C THR A 17 2.33 -7.55 40.55
N ARG A 18 3.03 -6.42 40.38
CA ARG A 18 2.67 -5.12 40.96
C ARG A 18 1.44 -4.55 40.27
N LEU A 19 1.34 -4.68 38.94
CA LEU A 19 0.17 -4.30 38.16
C LEU A 19 -1.08 -5.03 38.65
N ARG A 20 -1.07 -6.38 38.70
CA ARG A 20 -2.24 -7.15 39.15
C ARG A 20 -2.69 -6.77 40.57
N LYS A 21 -1.75 -6.47 41.47
CA LYS A 21 -2.04 -6.00 42.84
C LYS A 21 -2.55 -4.56 42.94
N LYS A 22 -2.26 -3.69 41.96
CA LYS A 22 -2.62 -2.25 41.97
C LYS A 22 -3.52 -1.82 40.80
N LEU A 23 -4.11 -2.77 40.09
CA LEU A 23 -4.82 -2.57 38.82
C LEU A 23 -5.89 -1.48 38.87
N LEU A 24 -6.79 -1.53 39.87
CA LEU A 24 -7.87 -0.55 40.00
C LEU A 24 -7.36 0.85 40.41
N PRO A 25 -6.50 1.01 41.44
CA PRO A 25 -5.83 2.29 41.73
C PRO A 25 -5.10 2.90 40.53
N VAL A 26 -4.33 2.11 39.77
CA VAL A 26 -3.60 2.61 38.59
C VAL A 26 -4.57 3.04 37.49
N MET A 27 -5.59 2.23 37.17
CA MET A 27 -6.64 2.59 36.20
C MET A 27 -7.37 3.89 36.57
N GLU A 28 -7.59 4.13 37.87
CA GLU A 28 -8.26 5.33 38.36
C GLU A 28 -7.36 6.57 38.35
N GLU A 29 -6.08 6.45 38.68
CA GLU A 29 -5.11 7.54 38.57
C GLU A 29 -4.76 7.89 37.12
N CYS A 30 -4.46 6.91 36.25
CA CYS A 30 -4.30 7.15 34.80
C CYS A 30 -5.56 7.80 34.21
N GLY A 31 -6.74 7.39 34.69
CA GLY A 31 -8.00 8.04 34.35
C GLY A 31 -8.10 9.50 34.85
N LYS A 32 -7.64 9.83 36.06
CA LYS A 32 -7.62 11.23 36.53
C LYS A 32 -6.68 12.08 35.68
N LEU A 33 -5.52 11.55 35.31
CA LEU A 33 -4.57 12.23 34.42
C LEU A 33 -5.14 12.43 33.01
N SER A 34 -5.87 11.44 32.46
CA SER A 34 -6.45 11.53 31.10
C SER A 34 -7.52 12.63 30.94
N GLY A 35 -8.03 13.17 32.05
CA GLY A 35 -8.93 14.34 32.07
C GLY A 35 -8.22 15.70 32.16
N LYS A 36 -6.88 15.70 32.17
CA LYS A 36 -6.04 16.91 32.30
C LYS A 36 -4.95 17.00 31.23
N ASP A 37 -4.36 15.87 30.86
CA ASP A 37 -3.07 15.79 30.19
C ASP A 37 -3.03 14.61 29.20
N ALA A 38 -2.35 14.83 28.06
CA ALA A 38 -2.09 13.85 27.03
C ALA A 38 -1.27 12.66 27.53
N PHE A 39 -0.35 12.84 28.49
CA PHE A 39 0.36 11.74 29.16
C PHE A 39 -0.60 10.73 29.82
N GLY A 40 -1.75 11.18 30.31
CA GLY A 40 -2.76 10.29 30.91
C GLY A 40 -3.36 9.30 29.92
N TRP A 41 -3.53 9.69 28.64
CA TRP A 41 -3.97 8.79 27.59
C TRP A 41 -2.88 7.80 27.17
N ALA A 42 -1.61 8.23 27.11
CA ALA A 42 -0.47 7.34 26.85
C ALA A 42 -0.30 6.28 27.95
N LEU A 43 -0.51 6.67 29.23
CA LEU A 43 -0.53 5.74 30.35
C LEU A 43 -1.69 4.74 30.28
N LEU A 44 -2.91 5.18 29.93
CA LEU A 44 -4.04 4.28 29.69
C LEU A 44 -3.76 3.32 28.51
N ALA A 45 -3.06 3.76 27.47
CA ALA A 45 -2.65 2.90 26.36
C ALA A 45 -1.68 1.80 26.83
N LYS A 46 -0.61 2.14 27.55
CA LYS A 46 0.33 1.15 28.14
C LYS A 46 -0.35 0.21 29.12
N LEU A 47 -1.23 0.71 29.98
CA LEU A 47 -2.02 -0.10 30.90
C LEU A 47 -2.82 -1.20 30.18
N ILE A 48 -3.51 -0.85 29.09
CA ILE A 48 -4.33 -1.80 28.32
C ILE A 48 -3.48 -2.86 27.61
N TYR A 49 -2.28 -2.53 27.13
CA TYR A 49 -1.37 -3.53 26.54
C TYR A 49 -0.67 -4.42 27.58
N ALA A 50 -0.40 -3.91 28.78
CA ALA A 50 0.20 -4.68 29.88
C ALA A 50 -0.79 -5.61 30.61
N CYS A 51 -2.09 -5.35 30.53
CA CYS A 51 -3.12 -6.19 31.16
C CYS A 51 -3.34 -7.53 30.42
N ASP A 52 -3.29 -8.64 31.16
CA ASP A 52 -3.78 -9.96 30.70
C ASP A 52 -5.32 -9.99 30.56
N GLN A 53 -5.88 -11.10 30.08
CA GLN A 53 -7.32 -11.23 29.81
C GLN A 53 -8.21 -11.14 31.07
N GLU A 54 -7.72 -11.50 32.25
CA GLU A 54 -8.44 -11.39 33.52
C GLU A 54 -8.41 -9.93 34.03
N MET A 55 -7.26 -9.29 33.93
CA MET A 55 -7.09 -7.86 34.22
C MET A 55 -7.94 -6.99 33.27
N LEU A 56 -7.96 -7.30 31.95
CA LEU A 56 -8.78 -6.62 30.95
C LEU A 56 -10.27 -6.73 31.29
N ARG A 57 -10.78 -7.94 31.58
CA ARG A 57 -12.17 -8.14 32.04
C ARG A 57 -12.49 -7.27 33.26
N THR A 58 -11.59 -7.20 34.23
CA THR A 58 -11.74 -6.42 35.47
C THR A 58 -11.83 -4.91 35.24
N ILE A 59 -11.05 -4.34 34.30
CA ILE A 59 -11.08 -2.90 34.00
C ILE A 59 -12.09 -2.51 32.91
N SER A 60 -12.67 -3.46 32.18
CA SER A 60 -13.56 -3.26 31.02
C SER A 60 -14.54 -2.08 31.14
N SER A 61 -15.39 -2.06 32.16
CA SER A 61 -16.38 -0.99 32.40
C SER A 61 -15.74 0.37 32.71
N ARG A 62 -14.58 0.40 33.39
CA ARG A 62 -13.80 1.63 33.62
C ARG A 62 -13.21 2.14 32.30
N VAL A 63 -12.73 1.26 31.43
CA VAL A 63 -12.17 1.62 30.11
C VAL A 63 -13.26 2.14 29.17
N GLN A 64 -14.44 1.51 29.13
CA GLN A 64 -15.59 2.03 28.37
C GLN A 64 -16.00 3.44 28.82
N LYS A 65 -16.06 3.70 30.13
CA LYS A 65 -16.32 5.06 30.66
C LYS A 65 -15.24 6.07 30.22
N ARG A 66 -13.98 5.63 30.06
CA ARG A 66 -12.90 6.48 29.51
C ARG A 66 -13.01 6.68 27.99
N LEU A 67 -13.49 5.71 27.23
CA LEU A 67 -13.77 5.86 25.80
C LEU A 67 -14.91 6.86 25.54
N VAL A 68 -15.99 6.81 26.33
CA VAL A 68 -17.08 7.80 26.27
C VAL A 68 -16.60 9.19 26.69
N ALA A 69 -15.64 9.29 27.61
CA ALA A 69 -14.99 10.56 27.95
C ALA A 69 -14.05 11.07 26.83
N ALA A 70 -13.31 10.18 26.16
CA ALA A 70 -12.39 10.52 25.07
C ALA A 70 -13.10 11.19 23.89
N ALA A 71 -14.33 10.77 23.59
CA ALA A 71 -15.16 11.40 22.57
C ALA A 71 -15.37 12.92 22.79
N ARG A 72 -15.34 13.40 24.04
CA ARG A 72 -15.54 14.81 24.41
C ARG A 72 -14.24 15.65 24.46
N GLN A 73 -13.09 15.04 24.21
CA GLN A 73 -11.77 15.70 24.26
C GLN A 73 -11.29 16.12 22.85
N PRO A 74 -10.31 17.03 22.72
CA PRO A 74 -9.60 17.22 21.46
C PRO A 74 -8.83 15.95 21.07
N ILE A 75 -8.72 15.70 19.76
CA ILE A 75 -7.94 14.57 19.23
C ILE A 75 -6.44 14.85 19.41
N THR A 76 -5.70 13.85 19.87
CA THR A 76 -4.24 13.90 20.08
C THR A 76 -3.63 12.52 19.84
N VAL A 77 -2.33 12.41 19.53
CA VAL A 77 -1.65 11.12 19.34
C VAL A 77 -1.88 10.16 20.52
N PRO A 78 -1.71 10.57 21.79
CA PRO A 78 -1.93 9.69 22.94
C PRO A 78 -3.37 9.18 23.07
N LEU A 79 -4.37 10.02 22.79
CA LEU A 79 -5.78 9.63 22.79
C LEU A 79 -6.06 8.60 21.70
N LEU A 80 -5.53 8.80 20.49
CA LEU A 80 -5.64 7.84 19.40
C LEU A 80 -4.95 6.50 19.72
N HIS A 81 -3.79 6.51 20.38
CA HIS A 81 -3.15 5.26 20.85
C HIS A 81 -3.96 4.53 21.92
N PHE A 82 -4.69 5.24 22.78
CA PHE A 82 -5.67 4.63 23.70
C PHE A 82 -6.87 4.03 22.95
N VAL A 83 -7.39 4.69 21.91
CA VAL A 83 -8.48 4.15 21.07
C VAL A 83 -8.00 2.91 20.29
N ARG A 84 -6.77 2.93 19.78
CA ARG A 84 -6.13 1.77 19.15
C ARG A 84 -5.95 0.61 20.15
N SER A 85 -5.44 0.87 21.36
CA SER A 85 -5.26 -0.19 22.36
C SER A 85 -6.60 -0.78 22.80
N PHE A 86 -7.65 0.04 22.93
CA PHE A 86 -9.00 -0.41 23.15
C PHE A 86 -9.48 -1.35 22.03
N LEU A 87 -9.39 -0.92 20.76
CA LEU A 87 -9.85 -1.72 19.62
C LEU A 87 -9.07 -3.04 19.46
N VAL A 88 -7.76 -3.05 19.73
CA VAL A 88 -6.93 -4.25 19.65
C VAL A 88 -7.24 -5.23 20.79
N ARG A 89 -7.39 -4.75 22.03
CA ARG A 89 -7.47 -5.60 23.25
C ARG A 89 -8.89 -5.86 23.76
N PHE A 90 -9.88 -5.08 23.36
CA PHE A 90 -11.29 -5.21 23.74
C PHE A 90 -12.21 -5.40 22.52
N GLN A 91 -11.82 -6.28 21.60
CA GLN A 91 -12.57 -6.56 20.37
C GLN A 91 -14.05 -6.91 20.63
N TRP A 92 -14.35 -7.61 21.73
CA TRP A 92 -15.71 -7.96 22.15
C TRP A 92 -16.56 -6.78 22.67
N LEU A 93 -15.95 -5.61 22.94
CA LEU A 93 -16.64 -4.38 23.36
C LEU A 93 -16.88 -3.39 22.21
N LYS A 94 -16.34 -3.69 21.00
CA LYS A 94 -16.42 -2.86 19.79
C LYS A 94 -17.87 -2.51 19.40
N SER A 95 -18.75 -3.51 19.33
CA SER A 95 -20.18 -3.34 19.01
C SER A 95 -20.92 -2.47 20.04
N PHE A 96 -20.69 -2.72 21.33
CA PHE A 96 -21.30 -1.96 22.43
C PHE A 96 -20.90 -0.48 22.47
N ASN A 97 -19.83 -0.09 21.77
CA ASN A 97 -19.31 1.28 21.75
C ASN A 97 -19.33 1.87 20.32
N GLU A 98 -20.09 1.27 19.40
CA GLU A 98 -20.00 1.54 17.95
C GLU A 98 -20.21 3.01 17.58
N GLN A 99 -21.20 3.70 18.18
CA GLN A 99 -21.45 5.13 17.95
C GLN A 99 -20.33 6.03 18.51
N THR A 100 -19.81 5.70 19.70
CA THR A 100 -18.69 6.44 20.33
C THR A 100 -17.42 6.31 19.51
N LEU A 101 -17.14 5.10 19.01
CA LEU A 101 -16.01 4.83 18.13
C LEU A 101 -16.17 5.54 16.78
N ALA A 102 -17.36 5.51 16.17
CA ALA A 102 -17.62 6.20 14.91
C ALA A 102 -17.40 7.72 15.00
N TYR A 103 -17.88 8.35 16.08
CA TYR A 103 -17.67 9.78 16.34
C TYR A 103 -16.18 10.13 16.54
N ILE A 104 -15.46 9.31 17.30
CA ILE A 104 -14.00 9.46 17.48
C ILE A 104 -13.26 9.26 16.14
N CYS A 105 -13.65 8.26 15.34
CA CYS A 105 -13.04 7.99 14.04
C CYS A 105 -13.29 9.14 13.05
N SER A 106 -14.50 9.71 13.03
CA SER A 106 -14.83 10.87 12.19
C SER A 106 -13.89 12.03 12.51
N ARG A 107 -13.82 12.43 13.80
CA ARG A 107 -12.95 13.52 14.26
C ARG A 107 -11.46 13.22 14.11
N ALA A 108 -11.04 11.95 14.12
CA ALA A 108 -9.67 11.56 13.84
C ALA A 108 -9.30 11.70 12.36
N VAL A 109 -10.21 11.36 11.45
CA VAL A 109 -10.07 11.61 10.00
C VAL A 109 -10.01 13.11 9.73
N ASP A 110 -10.93 13.88 10.32
CA ASP A 110 -10.95 15.35 10.23
C ASP A 110 -9.61 15.97 10.66
N PHE A 111 -9.15 15.64 11.87
CA PHE A 111 -7.87 16.11 12.39
C PHE A 111 -6.66 15.71 11.50
N SER A 112 -6.72 14.56 10.84
CA SER A 112 -5.67 14.09 9.91
C SER A 112 -5.68 14.86 8.57
N VAL A 113 -6.84 15.38 8.16
CA VAL A 113 -7.04 16.20 6.95
C VAL A 113 -6.60 17.65 7.17
N GLU A 114 -6.80 18.17 8.38
CA GLU A 114 -6.34 19.51 8.79
C GLU A 114 -4.82 19.58 8.97
N SER A 115 -4.23 18.60 9.67
CA SER A 115 -2.83 18.63 10.13
C SER A 115 -1.77 18.40 9.03
N CYS A 116 -2.14 18.56 7.75
CA CYS A 116 -1.44 18.04 6.56
C CYS A 116 -0.09 18.72 6.18
N SER A 117 0.59 19.44 7.09
CA SER A 117 1.74 20.30 6.79
C SER A 117 3.12 19.85 7.30
N GLU A 118 3.21 18.80 8.12
CA GLU A 118 4.46 18.40 8.79
C GLU A 118 4.78 16.91 8.64
N SER A 119 6.04 16.50 8.88
CA SER A 119 6.46 15.08 8.83
C SER A 119 5.69 14.16 9.80
N ILE A 120 5.12 14.73 10.86
CA ILE A 120 4.24 14.04 11.83
C ILE A 120 2.97 13.48 11.15
N THR A 121 2.57 14.01 9.99
CA THR A 121 1.41 13.55 9.20
C THR A 121 1.47 12.07 8.85
N ASP A 122 2.65 11.51 8.56
CA ASP A 122 2.78 10.11 8.17
C ASP A 122 2.42 9.17 9.33
N LEU A 123 2.86 9.50 10.55
CA LEU A 123 2.47 8.78 11.75
C LEU A 123 0.96 8.98 12.06
N PHE A 124 0.43 10.19 11.88
CA PHE A 124 -0.98 10.48 12.12
C PHE A 124 -1.92 9.74 11.16
N TYR A 125 -1.71 9.80 9.84
CA TYR A 125 -2.62 9.11 8.91
C TYR A 125 -2.52 7.59 9.08
N ARG A 126 -1.32 7.03 9.32
CA ARG A 126 -1.17 5.58 9.63
C ARG A 126 -1.99 5.22 10.85
N LEU A 127 -1.85 5.94 11.96
CA LEU A 127 -2.58 5.69 13.19
C LEU A 127 -4.11 5.80 13.02
N THR A 128 -4.59 6.85 12.34
CA THR A 128 -6.01 7.05 12.04
C THR A 128 -6.55 5.95 11.12
N SER A 129 -5.79 5.52 10.12
CA SER A 129 -6.14 4.40 9.23
C SER A 129 -6.21 3.08 10.01
N ASN A 130 -5.21 2.80 10.86
CA ASN A 130 -5.14 1.64 11.74
C ASN A 130 -6.38 1.53 12.65
N ILE A 131 -6.79 2.66 13.24
CA ILE A 131 -7.99 2.79 14.06
C ILE A 131 -9.27 2.60 13.24
N TYR A 132 -9.36 3.26 12.08
CA TYR A 132 -10.51 3.13 11.19
C TYR A 132 -10.71 1.68 10.74
N ALA A 133 -9.65 1.01 10.27
CA ALA A 133 -9.75 -0.38 9.80
C ALA A 133 -9.98 -1.39 10.94
N LEU A 134 -9.46 -1.13 12.14
CA LEU A 134 -9.82 -1.89 13.36
C LEU A 134 -11.32 -1.75 13.71
N TRP A 135 -11.90 -0.57 13.53
CA TRP A 135 -13.30 -0.28 13.89
C TRP A 135 -14.30 -0.61 12.76
N ALA A 136 -14.14 -0.07 11.56
CA ALA A 136 -15.02 -0.35 10.44
C ALA A 136 -14.79 -1.74 9.85
N GLY A 137 -13.53 -2.07 9.52
CA GLY A 137 -13.24 -3.12 8.54
C GLY A 137 -14.01 -2.86 7.25
N THR A 138 -14.51 -3.91 6.63
CA THR A 138 -15.38 -3.86 5.43
C THR A 138 -16.82 -3.41 5.71
N LYS A 139 -17.28 -3.38 6.97
CA LYS A 139 -18.69 -3.09 7.34
C LYS A 139 -19.18 -1.72 6.82
N TYR A 140 -18.28 -0.74 6.72
CA TYR A 140 -18.60 0.64 6.35
C TYR A 140 -17.91 1.12 5.07
N ASP A 141 -17.48 0.18 4.22
CA ASP A 141 -16.87 0.47 2.91
C ASP A 141 -17.73 1.44 2.07
N TYR A 142 -19.02 1.11 1.95
CA TYR A 142 -20.00 1.96 1.25
C TYR A 142 -20.19 3.36 1.86
N ILE A 143 -19.85 3.61 3.14
CA ILE A 143 -19.94 4.95 3.72
C ILE A 143 -18.83 5.86 3.20
N LEU A 144 -17.59 5.35 3.09
CA LEU A 144 -16.49 6.11 2.46
C LEU A 144 -16.82 6.44 0.99
N ILE A 145 -17.36 5.46 0.27
CA ILE A 145 -17.86 5.59 -1.10
C ILE A 145 -18.96 6.66 -1.20
N LYS A 146 -19.94 6.64 -0.28
CA LYS A 146 -21.06 7.61 -0.22
C LYS A 146 -20.55 9.02 0.05
N THR A 147 -19.69 9.20 1.06
CA THR A 147 -19.08 10.49 1.40
C THR A 147 -18.29 11.07 0.24
N LEU A 148 -17.42 10.29 -0.41
CA LEU A 148 -16.64 10.78 -1.56
C LEU A 148 -17.54 11.11 -2.76
N LYS A 149 -18.58 10.32 -3.06
CA LYS A 149 -19.55 10.65 -4.12
C LYS A 149 -20.28 11.97 -3.85
N ASN A 150 -20.73 12.20 -2.62
CA ASN A 150 -21.40 13.44 -2.23
C ASN A 150 -20.45 14.63 -2.39
N MET A 151 -19.23 14.53 -1.83
CA MET A 151 -18.21 15.58 -1.93
C MET A 151 -17.81 15.93 -3.37
N LEU A 152 -17.59 14.93 -4.23
CA LEU A 152 -17.23 15.13 -5.63
C LEU A 152 -18.38 15.68 -6.49
N SER A 153 -19.62 15.62 -6.00
CA SER A 153 -20.81 16.09 -6.73
C SER A 153 -21.18 17.55 -6.44
N ASN A 154 -20.50 18.21 -5.50
CA ASN A 154 -20.89 19.51 -4.91
C ASN A 154 -22.31 19.54 -4.29
N VAL A 155 -22.99 18.41 -4.16
CA VAL A 155 -24.26 18.30 -3.42
C VAL A 155 -23.93 18.27 -1.93
N ILE A 156 -24.31 19.33 -1.21
CA ILE A 156 -24.40 19.30 0.24
C ILE A 156 -25.47 18.26 0.60
N ALA A 157 -25.02 17.10 1.07
CA ALA A 157 -25.91 15.98 1.36
C ALA A 157 -26.62 16.20 2.70
N GLU A 158 -27.71 16.97 2.67
CA GLU A 158 -28.75 16.89 3.68
C GLU A 158 -29.44 15.52 3.59
N GLU A 159 -28.80 14.49 4.15
CA GLU A 159 -29.35 13.13 4.24
C GLU A 159 -30.47 13.06 5.29
N ASN A 160 -31.57 13.74 5.01
CA ASN A 160 -32.86 13.58 5.68
C ASN A 160 -33.58 12.29 5.24
N ASP A 161 -32.85 11.17 5.11
CA ASP A 161 -33.46 9.85 4.98
C ASP A 161 -33.75 9.31 6.39
N GLY A 162 -34.95 9.62 6.88
CA GLY A 162 -35.29 9.71 8.30
C GLY A 162 -35.22 8.44 9.16
N ASN A 163 -34.60 7.36 8.68
CA ASN A 163 -34.33 6.14 9.44
C ASN A 163 -32.84 5.73 9.46
N GLU A 164 -31.99 6.22 8.54
CA GLU A 164 -30.55 5.95 8.61
C GLU A 164 -29.87 6.93 9.57
N LYS A 165 -29.50 6.46 10.78
CA LYS A 165 -28.67 7.23 11.68
C LYS A 165 -27.27 7.40 11.07
N ILE A 166 -26.99 8.60 10.56
CA ILE A 166 -25.68 9.02 10.04
C ILE A 166 -24.59 8.67 11.07
N LEU A 167 -23.86 7.59 10.81
CA LEU A 167 -22.92 7.01 11.77
C LEU A 167 -21.56 7.73 11.75
N LEU A 168 -21.15 8.22 10.58
CA LEU A 168 -19.96 9.01 10.36
C LEU A 168 -20.36 10.36 9.78
N ARG A 169 -19.84 11.45 10.36
CA ARG A 169 -19.98 12.81 9.85
C ARG A 169 -18.62 13.48 9.93
N PHE A 170 -18.03 13.74 8.78
CA PHE A 170 -16.74 14.44 8.67
C PHE A 170 -17.00 15.94 8.57
N GLU A 171 -16.43 16.73 9.46
CA GLU A 171 -16.63 18.18 9.54
C GLU A 171 -15.68 18.94 8.60
N THR A 172 -14.52 18.36 8.28
CA THR A 172 -13.51 18.91 7.33
C THR A 172 -13.83 18.62 5.86
N ALA A 173 -15.01 18.04 5.60
CA ALA A 173 -15.57 17.78 4.29
C ALA A 173 -16.03 19.10 3.60
N VAL A 174 -15.09 20.02 3.44
CA VAL A 174 -15.23 21.35 2.83
C VAL A 174 -14.22 21.45 1.69
N GLN A 175 -14.63 22.03 0.55
CA GLN A 175 -13.85 22.04 -0.70
C GLN A 175 -12.37 22.45 -0.54
N ARG A 176 -12.03 23.36 0.39
CA ARG A 176 -10.66 23.81 0.68
C ARG A 176 -9.68 22.66 0.99
N HIS A 177 -10.16 21.57 1.59
CA HIS A 177 -9.35 20.41 1.98
C HIS A 177 -9.65 19.16 1.14
N LEU A 178 -10.40 19.28 0.03
CA LEU A 178 -10.84 18.14 -0.79
C LEU A 178 -9.69 17.21 -1.24
N PRO A 179 -8.52 17.70 -1.71
CA PRO A 179 -7.40 16.81 -2.08
C PRO A 179 -6.81 16.04 -0.90
N GLN A 180 -6.73 16.66 0.28
CA GLN A 180 -6.29 16.04 1.53
C GLN A 180 -7.33 15.02 2.03
N PHE A 181 -8.62 15.34 1.97
CA PHE A 181 -9.72 14.47 2.34
C PHE A 181 -9.75 13.21 1.47
N ILE A 182 -9.69 13.36 0.14
CA ILE A 182 -9.58 12.25 -0.81
C ILE A 182 -8.36 11.38 -0.49
N SER A 183 -7.19 12.01 -0.34
CA SER A 183 -5.94 11.28 -0.02
C SER A 183 -6.03 10.50 1.29
N THR A 184 -6.72 11.06 2.29
CA THR A 184 -6.93 10.40 3.58
C THR A 184 -7.86 9.21 3.42
N VAL A 185 -9.02 9.36 2.77
CA VAL A 185 -9.99 8.27 2.58
C VAL A 185 -9.40 7.09 1.79
N PHE A 186 -8.59 7.34 0.77
CA PHE A 186 -7.87 6.26 0.07
C PHE A 186 -6.86 5.55 1.00
N ASN A 187 -6.13 6.28 1.86
CA ASN A 187 -5.26 5.68 2.88
C ASN A 187 -6.05 4.84 3.91
N LEU A 188 -7.24 5.29 4.34
CA LEU A 188 -8.10 4.50 5.24
C LEU A 188 -8.46 3.14 4.61
N HIS A 189 -8.82 3.15 3.33
CA HIS A 189 -9.22 1.92 2.62
C HIS A 189 -8.03 1.00 2.29
N ILE A 190 -6.81 1.53 2.14
CA ILE A 190 -5.58 0.71 2.04
C ILE A 190 -5.44 -0.19 3.28
N GLU A 191 -5.48 0.39 4.49
CA GLU A 191 -5.37 -0.38 5.73
C GLU A 191 -6.58 -1.35 5.91
N VAL A 192 -7.78 -0.98 5.44
CA VAL A 192 -8.93 -1.92 5.38
C VAL A 192 -8.61 -3.12 4.50
N MET A 193 -8.15 -2.93 3.25
CA MET A 193 -7.77 -4.03 2.34
C MET A 193 -6.60 -4.86 2.88
N GLU A 194 -5.64 -4.25 3.58
CA GLU A 194 -4.54 -4.94 4.24
C GLU A 194 -5.01 -5.90 5.33
N ARG A 195 -6.15 -5.62 5.97
CA ARG A 195 -6.77 -6.44 7.02
C ARG A 195 -7.92 -7.33 6.57
N CYS A 196 -8.43 -7.16 5.35
CA CYS A 196 -9.49 -8.01 4.80
C CYS A 196 -9.10 -9.49 4.83
N SER A 197 -10.03 -10.34 5.23
CA SER A 197 -9.96 -11.78 5.04
C SER A 197 -10.29 -12.14 3.59
N ALA A 198 -10.00 -13.38 3.17
CA ALA A 198 -10.33 -13.85 1.81
C ALA A 198 -11.85 -13.92 1.52
N ASN A 199 -12.70 -13.83 2.55
CA ASN A 199 -14.16 -13.89 2.43
C ASN A 199 -14.83 -12.50 2.46
N ASP A 200 -14.05 -11.43 2.66
CA ASP A 200 -14.58 -10.07 2.74
C ASP A 200 -15.00 -9.54 1.36
N LYS A 201 -16.13 -8.81 1.33
CA LYS A 201 -16.65 -8.19 0.10
C LYS A 201 -16.25 -6.71 0.07
N VAL A 202 -15.55 -6.31 -0.98
CA VAL A 202 -15.12 -4.94 -1.26
C VAL A 202 -15.82 -4.44 -2.52
N ALA A 203 -16.31 -3.20 -2.53
CA ALA A 203 -17.04 -2.61 -3.66
C ALA A 203 -16.09 -2.09 -4.76
N VAL A 204 -15.31 -3.00 -5.35
CA VAL A 204 -14.20 -2.70 -6.28
C VAL A 204 -14.63 -1.81 -7.44
N ASN A 205 -15.80 -2.06 -8.04
CA ASN A 205 -16.24 -1.32 -9.21
C ASN A 205 -16.58 0.13 -8.86
N GLU A 206 -17.23 0.34 -7.73
CA GLU A 206 -17.63 1.63 -7.20
C GLU A 206 -16.44 2.44 -6.68
N TRP A 207 -15.42 1.77 -6.13
CA TRP A 207 -14.13 2.39 -5.81
C TRP A 207 -13.39 2.85 -7.06
N LEU A 208 -13.37 2.06 -8.15
CA LEU A 208 -12.76 2.48 -9.41
C LEU A 208 -13.47 3.71 -10.03
N ASP A 209 -14.80 3.80 -9.92
CA ASP A 209 -15.54 5.01 -10.35
C ASP A 209 -15.20 6.24 -9.51
N ILE A 210 -14.96 6.06 -8.21
CA ILE A 210 -14.55 7.15 -7.32
C ILE A 210 -13.09 7.52 -7.57
N ALA A 211 -12.19 6.55 -7.74
CA ALA A 211 -10.79 6.77 -8.09
C ALA A 211 -10.68 7.63 -9.35
N TYR A 212 -11.44 7.28 -10.40
CA TYR A 212 -11.49 8.04 -11.65
C TYR A 212 -11.95 9.50 -11.43
N LYS A 213 -13.07 9.71 -10.72
CA LYS A 213 -13.62 11.05 -10.44
C LYS A 213 -12.73 11.87 -9.49
N SER A 214 -12.07 11.20 -8.55
CA SER A 214 -11.11 11.80 -7.63
C SER A 214 -9.86 12.26 -8.38
N ALA A 215 -9.29 11.43 -9.25
CA ALA A 215 -8.07 11.75 -9.98
C ALA A 215 -8.19 13.03 -10.84
N ILE A 216 -9.36 13.28 -11.44
CA ILE A 216 -9.66 14.52 -12.19
C ILE A 216 -9.59 15.77 -11.29
N MET A 217 -9.98 15.65 -10.02
CA MET A 217 -10.19 16.79 -9.10
C MET A 217 -9.00 17.03 -8.15
N VAL A 218 -7.94 16.24 -8.25
CA VAL A 218 -6.88 16.14 -7.23
C VAL A 218 -5.53 16.59 -7.80
N LYS A 219 -4.81 17.41 -7.03
CA LYS A 219 -3.42 17.79 -7.35
C LYS A 219 -2.54 16.55 -7.52
N THR A 220 -1.69 16.56 -8.55
CA THR A 220 -0.77 15.46 -8.92
C THR A 220 -0.09 14.79 -7.72
N GLU A 221 0.53 15.55 -6.81
CA GLU A 221 1.14 15.05 -5.57
C GLU A 221 0.28 14.04 -4.78
N LYS A 222 -1.04 14.26 -4.74
CA LYS A 222 -1.99 13.49 -3.93
C LYS A 222 -2.60 12.30 -4.70
N ILE A 223 -2.42 12.22 -6.02
CA ILE A 223 -2.85 11.05 -6.82
C ILE A 223 -2.10 9.76 -6.41
N ASN A 224 -0.94 9.92 -5.78
CA ASN A 224 -0.14 8.85 -5.17
C ASN A 224 -0.85 8.10 -4.01
N SER A 225 -1.95 8.65 -3.47
CA SER A 225 -2.86 7.90 -2.59
C SER A 225 -3.71 6.89 -3.36
N ILE A 226 -4.22 7.29 -4.53
CA ILE A 226 -5.08 6.48 -5.40
C ILE A 226 -4.25 5.37 -6.07
N PHE A 227 -3.02 5.67 -6.50
CA PHE A 227 -2.11 4.64 -7.01
C PHE A 227 -1.69 3.62 -5.93
N ARG A 228 -1.31 4.05 -4.72
CA ARG A 228 -1.05 3.09 -3.62
C ARG A 228 -2.29 2.24 -3.29
N TRP A 229 -3.49 2.82 -3.31
CA TRP A 229 -4.75 2.06 -3.19
C TRP A 229 -4.91 1.01 -4.31
N LEU A 230 -4.65 1.40 -5.57
CA LEU A 230 -4.76 0.51 -6.72
C LEU A 230 -3.72 -0.62 -6.68
N ARG A 231 -2.49 -0.33 -6.24
CA ARG A 231 -1.44 -1.32 -5.95
C ARG A 231 -1.86 -2.31 -4.87
N THR A 232 -2.36 -1.82 -3.72
CA THR A 232 -2.83 -2.70 -2.63
C THR A 232 -4.02 -3.56 -3.09
N PHE A 233 -4.94 -3.01 -3.89
CA PHE A 233 -6.00 -3.79 -4.52
C PHE A 233 -5.45 -4.91 -5.42
N LEU A 234 -4.52 -4.61 -6.34
CA LEU A 234 -3.88 -5.59 -7.22
C LEU A 234 -3.21 -6.72 -6.44
N LEU A 235 -2.40 -6.38 -5.42
CA LEU A 235 -1.71 -7.35 -4.55
C LEU A 235 -2.67 -8.27 -3.77
N LYS A 236 -3.84 -7.75 -3.38
CA LYS A 236 -4.85 -8.48 -2.60
C LYS A 236 -5.79 -9.32 -3.45
N ALA A 237 -6.26 -8.79 -4.58
CA ALA A 237 -7.15 -9.49 -5.49
C ALA A 237 -6.41 -10.50 -6.38
N ARG A 238 -5.11 -10.28 -6.66
CA ARG A 238 -4.29 -11.14 -7.54
C ARG A 238 -5.00 -11.39 -8.87
N SER A 239 -5.14 -12.65 -9.29
CA SER A 239 -5.86 -13.04 -10.51
C SER A 239 -7.32 -12.57 -10.57
N CYS A 240 -8.00 -12.30 -9.44
CA CYS A 240 -9.37 -11.76 -9.45
C CYS A 240 -9.43 -10.33 -10.01
N ALA A 241 -8.32 -9.58 -10.00
CA ALA A 241 -8.27 -8.24 -10.59
C ALA A 241 -8.44 -8.25 -12.13
N HIS A 242 -8.28 -9.39 -12.80
CA HIS A 242 -8.59 -9.54 -14.23
C HIS A 242 -10.02 -9.10 -14.59
N LEU A 243 -10.98 -9.32 -13.68
CA LEU A 243 -12.37 -8.92 -13.87
C LEU A 243 -12.56 -7.40 -14.04
N ALA A 244 -11.56 -6.60 -13.62
CA ALA A 244 -11.51 -5.15 -13.77
C ALA A 244 -10.35 -4.67 -14.67
N ALA A 245 -9.56 -5.56 -15.30
CA ALA A 245 -8.31 -5.21 -16.00
C ALA A 245 -8.45 -4.04 -16.98
N ARG A 246 -9.50 -4.03 -17.83
CA ARG A 246 -9.76 -2.91 -18.76
C ARG A 246 -9.98 -1.55 -18.08
N ARG A 247 -10.62 -1.54 -16.90
CA ARG A 247 -10.87 -0.30 -16.12
C ARG A 247 -9.60 0.16 -15.41
N ILE A 248 -8.82 -0.78 -14.87
CA ILE A 248 -7.51 -0.54 -14.28
C ILE A 248 -6.55 0.02 -15.34
N SER A 249 -6.54 -0.58 -16.53
CA SER A 249 -5.79 -0.12 -17.70
C SER A 249 -6.16 1.31 -18.10
N SER A 250 -7.46 1.62 -18.27
CA SER A 250 -7.90 2.98 -18.59
C SER A 250 -7.39 3.95 -17.54
N PHE A 251 -7.60 3.66 -16.24
CA PHE A 251 -7.14 4.53 -15.15
C PHE A 251 -5.62 4.78 -15.17
N ILE A 252 -4.80 3.74 -15.43
CA ILE A 252 -3.33 3.89 -15.51
C ILE A 252 -2.89 4.70 -16.73
N SER A 253 -3.58 4.57 -17.87
CA SER A 253 -3.29 5.33 -19.10
C SER A 253 -3.80 6.77 -19.04
N ASP A 254 -5.02 6.98 -18.54
CA ASP A 254 -5.70 8.28 -18.46
C ASP A 254 -5.05 9.22 -17.43
N PHE A 255 -4.44 8.65 -16.37
CA PHE A 255 -3.81 9.40 -15.28
C PHE A 255 -2.30 9.10 -15.13
N TYR A 256 -1.56 9.09 -16.24
CA TYR A 256 -0.10 9.00 -16.21
C TYR A 256 0.52 10.06 -15.29
N HIS A 257 1.21 9.61 -14.24
CA HIS A 257 1.91 10.47 -13.27
C HIS A 257 3.24 9.82 -12.88
N PRO A 258 4.41 10.39 -13.25
CA PRO A 258 5.69 9.75 -13.00
C PRO A 258 6.06 9.82 -11.50
N SER A 259 5.80 8.73 -10.78
CA SER A 259 6.10 8.59 -9.34
C SER A 259 6.36 7.13 -8.97
N GLU A 260 6.98 6.89 -7.79
CA GLU A 260 7.15 5.55 -7.24
C GLU A 260 5.82 4.79 -7.16
N ALA A 261 4.78 5.38 -6.55
CA ALA A 261 3.46 4.76 -6.42
C ALA A 261 2.84 4.36 -7.77
N TYR A 262 3.01 5.17 -8.81
CA TYR A 262 2.54 4.85 -10.16
C TYR A 262 3.29 3.66 -10.76
N TYR A 263 4.63 3.68 -10.75
CA TYR A 263 5.43 2.62 -11.33
C TYR A 263 5.34 1.30 -10.55
N GLU A 264 5.18 1.34 -9.22
CA GLU A 264 4.80 0.16 -8.43
C GLU A 264 3.45 -0.41 -8.88
N THR A 265 2.44 0.44 -9.04
CA THR A 265 1.10 0.00 -9.50
C THR A 265 1.19 -0.68 -10.86
N VAL A 266 1.97 -0.13 -11.79
CA VAL A 266 2.17 -0.68 -13.13
C VAL A 266 2.92 -2.03 -13.07
N LYS A 267 3.93 -2.17 -12.21
CA LYS A 267 4.61 -3.45 -11.97
C LYS A 267 3.65 -4.53 -11.45
N GLU A 268 2.73 -4.20 -10.54
CA GLU A 268 1.72 -5.15 -10.06
C GLU A 268 0.62 -5.43 -11.10
N TYR A 269 0.29 -4.46 -11.96
CA TYR A 269 -0.64 -4.62 -13.08
C TYR A 269 -0.12 -5.58 -14.16
N VAL A 270 1.15 -5.45 -14.57
CA VAL A 270 1.80 -6.33 -15.56
C VAL A 270 1.81 -7.80 -15.11
N GLN A 271 1.91 -8.04 -13.80
CA GLN A 271 1.88 -9.38 -13.23
C GLN A 271 0.53 -10.10 -13.41
N LEU A 272 -0.59 -9.40 -13.61
CA LEU A 272 -1.90 -10.04 -13.79
C LEU A 272 -1.87 -11.09 -14.91
N GLY A 273 -1.52 -10.68 -16.13
CA GLY A 273 -1.51 -11.56 -17.30
C GLY A 273 -1.34 -10.78 -18.60
N PRO A 274 -1.77 -11.33 -19.74
CA PRO A 274 -1.74 -10.62 -21.00
C PRO A 274 -2.88 -9.60 -21.11
N ASP A 275 -2.53 -8.32 -21.18
CA ASP A 275 -3.42 -7.25 -21.67
C ASP A 275 -2.67 -6.44 -22.73
N LEU A 276 -3.34 -6.16 -23.86
CA LEU A 276 -2.75 -5.46 -25.01
C LEU A 276 -2.34 -4.01 -24.66
N SER A 277 -2.91 -3.42 -23.62
CA SER A 277 -2.51 -2.09 -23.16
C SER A 277 -1.09 -2.02 -22.60
N ILE A 278 -0.48 -3.16 -22.24
CA ILE A 278 0.92 -3.21 -21.78
C ILE A 278 1.86 -2.63 -22.84
N ASN A 279 1.60 -2.83 -24.14
CA ASN A 279 2.38 -2.21 -25.22
C ASN A 279 2.21 -0.68 -25.25
N ILE A 280 1.01 -0.18 -24.99
CA ILE A 280 0.70 1.26 -24.95
C ILE A 280 1.42 1.92 -23.77
N LEU A 281 1.43 1.27 -22.60
CA LEU A 281 2.18 1.73 -21.43
C LEU A 281 3.69 1.68 -21.68
N PHE A 282 4.22 0.59 -22.25
CA PHE A 282 5.63 0.43 -22.60
C PHE A 282 6.12 1.53 -23.56
N LYS A 283 5.38 1.79 -24.64
CA LYS A 283 5.66 2.87 -25.60
C LYS A 283 5.58 4.27 -24.97
N THR A 284 4.70 4.46 -23.99
CA THR A 284 4.62 5.69 -23.20
C THR A 284 5.85 5.86 -22.30
N PHE A 285 6.33 4.77 -21.68
CA PHE A 285 7.48 4.80 -20.79
C PHE A 285 8.78 5.05 -21.56
N ILE A 286 8.98 4.42 -22.72
CA ILE A 286 10.16 4.68 -23.58
C ILE A 286 10.27 6.17 -23.97
N ARG A 287 9.14 6.84 -24.17
CA ARG A 287 9.13 8.30 -24.43
C ARG A 287 9.56 9.12 -23.21
N SER A 288 9.30 8.64 -21.99
CA SER A 288 9.83 9.23 -20.73
C SER A 288 11.27 8.81 -20.41
N ALA A 289 11.77 7.70 -20.96
CA ALA A 289 13.16 7.23 -20.82
C ALA A 289 14.21 8.19 -21.40
N LYS A 290 13.78 9.24 -22.13
CA LYS A 290 14.64 10.24 -22.75
C LYS A 290 15.29 11.19 -21.73
N CYS A 291 14.86 11.16 -20.47
CA CYS A 291 15.59 11.72 -19.34
C CYS A 291 16.39 10.59 -18.66
N GLN A 292 17.72 10.75 -18.56
CA GLN A 292 18.62 9.74 -17.98
C GLN A 292 18.15 9.25 -16.59
N LEU A 293 18.04 7.93 -16.40
CA LEU A 293 17.42 7.30 -15.24
C LEU A 293 18.18 7.55 -13.92
N HIS A 294 19.49 7.79 -13.97
CA HIS A 294 20.25 8.16 -12.77
C HIS A 294 19.85 9.53 -12.18
N SER A 295 19.19 10.39 -12.96
CA SER A 295 18.68 11.69 -12.49
C SER A 295 17.28 11.61 -11.85
N GLN A 296 16.60 10.47 -11.94
CA GLN A 296 15.21 10.31 -11.54
C GLN A 296 15.10 9.67 -10.15
N GLU A 297 14.46 10.34 -9.20
CA GLU A 297 14.16 9.83 -7.85
C GLU A 297 13.46 8.46 -7.89
N TYR A 298 12.47 8.32 -8.79
CA TYR A 298 11.71 7.09 -9.03
C TYR A 298 12.41 6.09 -9.98
N GLY A 299 13.61 6.39 -10.48
CA GLY A 299 14.29 5.63 -11.55
C GLY A 299 14.47 4.14 -11.24
N LYS A 300 14.72 3.79 -9.97
CA LYS A 300 14.81 2.40 -9.48
C LYS A 300 13.50 1.62 -9.65
N ILE A 301 12.35 2.27 -9.49
CA ILE A 301 11.03 1.63 -9.54
C ILE A 301 10.51 1.63 -10.97
N TYR A 302 10.77 2.71 -11.73
CA TYR A 302 10.60 2.75 -13.17
C TYR A 302 11.34 1.58 -13.86
N ALA A 303 12.61 1.34 -13.51
CA ALA A 303 13.40 0.22 -14.01
C ALA A 303 12.76 -1.14 -13.69
N LYS A 304 12.24 -1.34 -12.46
CA LYS A 304 11.49 -2.55 -12.10
C LYS A 304 10.18 -2.72 -12.88
N ALA A 305 9.49 -1.63 -13.20
CA ALA A 305 8.22 -1.67 -13.93
C ALA A 305 8.42 -2.04 -15.41
N LEU A 306 9.41 -1.42 -16.08
CA LEU A 306 9.83 -1.80 -17.43
C LEU A 306 10.43 -3.21 -17.48
N GLY A 307 11.28 -3.57 -16.51
CA GLY A 307 11.87 -4.91 -16.40
C GLY A 307 10.78 -5.99 -16.30
N ALA A 308 9.74 -5.76 -15.50
CA ALA A 308 8.59 -6.66 -15.44
C ALA A 308 7.84 -6.80 -16.77
N MET A 309 7.76 -5.75 -17.61
CA MET A 309 7.17 -5.85 -18.96
C MET A 309 8.03 -6.73 -19.87
N LEU A 310 9.35 -6.50 -19.89
CA LEU A 310 10.32 -7.24 -20.69
C LEU A 310 10.40 -8.73 -20.30
N GLU A 311 10.41 -9.02 -19.00
CA GLU A 311 10.58 -10.38 -18.48
C GLU A 311 9.28 -11.18 -18.52
N LEU A 312 8.14 -10.59 -18.16
CA LEU A 312 6.87 -11.32 -18.01
C LEU A 312 6.00 -11.31 -19.26
N ARG A 313 6.10 -10.28 -20.12
CA ARG A 313 5.19 -10.05 -21.26
C ARG A 313 5.91 -9.68 -22.59
N PRO A 314 7.10 -10.21 -22.91
CA PRO A 314 7.87 -9.77 -24.09
C PRO A 314 7.11 -9.92 -25.42
N TYR A 315 6.25 -10.93 -25.51
CA TYR A 315 5.41 -11.25 -26.67
C TYR A 315 4.28 -10.25 -26.94
N LEU A 316 4.07 -9.25 -26.09
CA LEU A 316 3.10 -8.17 -26.29
C LEU A 316 3.75 -6.85 -26.74
N LEU A 317 5.07 -6.75 -26.72
CA LEU A 317 5.80 -5.51 -26.94
C LEU A 317 6.19 -5.35 -28.42
N ASP A 318 6.09 -4.14 -28.96
CA ASP A 318 6.55 -3.86 -30.32
C ASP A 318 8.09 -3.97 -30.40
N VAL A 319 8.58 -4.75 -31.37
CA VAL A 319 10.02 -5.02 -31.57
C VAL A 319 10.82 -3.73 -31.79
N GLN A 320 10.26 -2.71 -32.44
CA GLN A 320 10.94 -1.43 -32.64
C GLN A 320 11.02 -0.61 -31.35
N ASP A 321 9.95 -0.60 -30.54
CA ASP A 321 9.93 0.07 -29.24
C ASP A 321 10.96 -0.58 -28.28
N VAL A 322 11.06 -1.92 -28.26
CA VAL A 322 12.09 -2.62 -27.47
C VAL A 322 13.51 -2.28 -27.96
N ILE A 323 13.72 -2.18 -29.28
CA ILE A 323 15.02 -1.79 -29.85
C ILE A 323 15.37 -0.32 -29.55
N GLU A 324 14.40 0.61 -29.48
CA GLU A 324 14.64 1.98 -29.00
C GLU A 324 15.06 1.97 -27.51
N LEU A 325 14.36 1.23 -26.66
CA LEU A 325 14.72 1.07 -25.25
C LEU A 325 16.14 0.48 -25.08
N GLN A 326 16.47 -0.56 -25.83
CA GLN A 326 17.77 -1.21 -25.80
C GLN A 326 18.90 -0.24 -26.15
N ARG A 327 18.71 0.64 -27.15
CA ARG A 327 19.68 1.68 -27.50
C ARG A 327 19.88 2.69 -26.37
N LEU A 328 18.78 3.19 -25.79
CA LEU A 328 18.82 4.16 -24.68
C LEU A 328 19.52 3.58 -23.45
N VAL A 329 19.13 2.37 -23.02
CA VAL A 329 19.72 1.67 -21.87
C VAL A 329 21.20 1.37 -22.09
N CYS A 330 21.59 0.90 -23.29
CA CYS A 330 23.00 0.67 -23.61
C CYS A 330 23.83 1.97 -23.64
N GLN A 331 23.26 3.09 -24.11
CA GLN A 331 23.95 4.38 -24.10
C GLN A 331 24.16 4.89 -22.67
N GLU A 332 23.11 4.98 -21.85
CA GLU A 332 23.26 5.45 -20.46
C GLU A 332 24.17 4.52 -19.65
N ALA A 333 24.19 3.21 -19.93
CA ALA A 333 25.11 2.27 -19.28
C ALA A 333 26.59 2.47 -19.66
N PHE A 334 26.88 3.02 -20.85
CA PHE A 334 28.24 3.43 -21.20
C PHE A 334 28.64 4.76 -20.55
N GLU A 335 27.71 5.71 -20.47
CA GLU A 335 27.91 7.03 -19.84
C GLU A 335 28.04 6.93 -18.31
N ASN A 336 27.25 6.07 -17.67
CA ASN A 336 27.19 5.90 -16.22
C ASN A 336 27.13 4.40 -15.84
N ARG A 337 28.30 3.74 -15.88
CA ARG A 337 28.45 2.29 -15.67
C ARG A 337 27.98 1.76 -14.31
N ASN A 338 27.87 2.62 -13.30
CA ASN A 338 27.49 2.22 -11.94
C ASN A 338 26.00 2.53 -11.65
N CYS A 339 25.23 3.00 -12.65
CA CYS A 339 23.81 3.29 -12.53
C CYS A 339 22.97 2.00 -12.39
N ARG A 340 22.69 1.58 -11.15
CA ARG A 340 21.93 0.36 -10.85
C ARG A 340 20.56 0.25 -11.57
N PRO A 341 19.72 1.29 -11.68
CA PRO A 341 18.48 1.22 -12.48
C PRO A 341 18.72 0.80 -13.94
N VAL A 342 19.75 1.36 -14.59
CA VAL A 342 20.09 1.07 -15.99
C VAL A 342 20.69 -0.34 -16.11
N LEU A 343 21.58 -0.74 -15.19
CA LEU A 343 22.11 -2.11 -15.14
C LEU A 343 21.00 -3.15 -14.90
N SER A 344 19.99 -2.83 -14.10
CA SER A 344 18.81 -3.67 -13.90
C SER A 344 18.00 -3.84 -15.19
N LEU A 345 17.79 -2.77 -15.96
CA LEU A 345 17.13 -2.87 -17.27
C LEU A 345 17.96 -3.62 -18.31
N LEU A 346 19.28 -3.47 -18.27
CA LEU A 346 20.18 -4.23 -19.14
C LEU A 346 20.11 -5.73 -18.83
N ASN A 347 19.96 -6.12 -17.55
CA ASN A 347 19.68 -7.50 -17.16
C ASN A 347 18.33 -7.99 -17.67
N SER A 348 17.25 -7.19 -17.53
CA SER A 348 15.94 -7.54 -18.09
C SER A 348 15.97 -7.72 -19.61
N LEU A 349 16.72 -6.88 -20.33
CA LEU A 349 16.92 -6.99 -21.79
C LEU A 349 17.75 -8.23 -22.19
N LEU A 350 18.64 -8.72 -21.33
CA LEU A 350 19.38 -9.98 -21.54
C LEU A 350 18.55 -11.21 -21.19
N ALA A 351 17.71 -11.12 -20.16
CA ALA A 351 16.82 -12.20 -19.70
C ALA A 351 15.53 -12.32 -20.51
N MET A 352 15.20 -11.31 -21.33
CA MET A 352 14.01 -11.25 -22.16
C MET A 352 13.95 -12.38 -23.18
N ASN A 353 12.93 -13.22 -23.08
CA ASN A 353 12.66 -14.28 -24.05
C ASN A 353 11.81 -13.75 -25.23
N ASN A 354 12.45 -12.99 -26.14
CA ASN A 354 11.86 -12.56 -27.42
C ASN A 354 12.83 -12.85 -28.58
N GLU A 355 12.51 -13.86 -29.40
CA GLU A 355 13.34 -14.30 -30.53
C GLU A 355 13.53 -13.22 -31.61
N LEU A 356 12.66 -12.20 -31.68
CA LEU A 356 12.70 -11.15 -32.69
C LEU A 356 13.60 -9.96 -32.31
N VAL A 357 14.09 -9.89 -31.07
CA VAL A 357 14.93 -8.77 -30.58
C VAL A 357 16.37 -9.26 -30.34
N PRO A 358 17.39 -8.67 -30.99
CA PRO A 358 18.77 -9.13 -30.85
C PRO A 358 19.37 -8.74 -29.49
N SER A 359 19.56 -9.73 -28.60
CA SER A 359 20.10 -9.55 -27.25
C SER A 359 21.42 -8.73 -27.23
N PRO A 360 21.56 -7.71 -26.35
CA PRO A 360 22.71 -6.79 -26.31
C PRO A 360 24.01 -7.39 -25.73
N VAL A 361 24.21 -8.72 -25.81
CA VAL A 361 25.22 -9.47 -25.05
C VAL A 361 26.65 -8.94 -25.19
N GLN A 362 27.10 -8.52 -26.38
CA GLN A 362 28.46 -7.98 -26.59
C GLN A 362 28.66 -6.63 -25.90
N ILE A 363 27.65 -5.75 -25.97
CA ILE A 363 27.67 -4.43 -25.32
C ILE A 363 27.64 -4.62 -23.80
N ALA A 364 26.75 -5.49 -23.31
CA ALA A 364 26.64 -5.80 -21.90
C ALA A 364 27.92 -6.44 -21.33
N GLN A 365 28.59 -7.33 -22.08
CA GLN A 365 29.90 -7.85 -21.70
C GLN A 365 30.95 -6.75 -21.54
N SER A 366 30.97 -5.74 -22.41
CA SER A 366 31.87 -4.59 -22.29
C SER A 366 31.59 -3.78 -21.02
N ILE A 367 30.32 -3.42 -20.78
CA ILE A 367 29.86 -2.66 -19.61
C ILE A 367 30.18 -3.41 -18.32
N PHE A 368 29.72 -4.66 -18.19
CA PHE A 368 29.88 -5.45 -16.95
C PHE A 368 31.33 -5.84 -16.68
N SER A 369 32.17 -6.01 -17.70
CA SER A 369 33.62 -6.25 -17.50
C SER A 369 34.34 -4.98 -17.07
N GLY A 370 33.93 -3.83 -17.61
CA GLY A 370 34.46 -2.50 -17.30
C GLY A 370 33.75 -1.78 -16.15
N SER A 371 33.02 -2.48 -15.29
CA SER A 371 32.45 -1.98 -14.03
C SER A 371 33.36 -2.34 -12.87
N GLU A 372 33.75 -1.35 -12.08
CA GLU A 372 34.57 -1.51 -10.87
C GLU A 372 33.72 -1.96 -9.67
N ASP A 373 32.46 -1.51 -9.59
CA ASP A 373 31.53 -1.89 -8.53
C ASP A 373 31.01 -3.32 -8.73
N TRP A 374 31.11 -4.12 -7.67
CA TRP A 374 30.77 -5.55 -7.66
C TRP A 374 29.37 -5.84 -7.07
N CYS A 375 28.38 -5.08 -7.53
CA CYS A 375 26.98 -5.17 -7.08
C CYS A 375 26.21 -6.34 -7.72
N ASP A 376 25.02 -6.64 -7.20
CA ASP A 376 24.22 -7.80 -7.63
C ASP A 376 23.72 -7.68 -9.06
N GLU A 377 23.47 -6.47 -9.54
CA GLU A 377 23.14 -6.19 -10.94
C GLU A 377 24.30 -6.59 -11.88
N VAL A 378 25.56 -6.31 -11.50
CA VAL A 378 26.75 -6.71 -12.28
C VAL A 378 26.99 -8.22 -12.19
N ARG A 379 26.75 -8.84 -11.03
CA ARG A 379 26.84 -10.31 -10.85
C ARG A 379 25.87 -11.04 -11.77
N LEU A 380 24.59 -10.64 -11.75
CA LEU A 380 23.54 -11.21 -12.59
C LEU A 380 23.85 -11.00 -14.07
N GLY A 381 24.27 -9.80 -14.47
CA GLY A 381 24.64 -9.49 -15.85
C GLY A 381 25.80 -10.31 -16.39
N ARG A 382 26.86 -10.50 -15.60
CA ARG A 382 27.97 -11.41 -15.96
C ARG A 382 27.51 -12.86 -16.11
N ALA A 383 26.57 -13.33 -15.28
CA ALA A 383 26.00 -14.67 -15.38
C ALA A 383 25.14 -14.83 -16.65
N LEU A 384 24.19 -13.92 -16.91
CA LEU A 384 23.35 -13.90 -18.11
C LEU A 384 24.20 -13.88 -19.39
N CYS A 385 25.15 -12.94 -19.49
CA CYS A 385 26.06 -12.86 -20.63
C CYS A 385 26.88 -14.13 -20.87
N SER A 386 27.23 -14.85 -19.79
CA SER A 386 27.95 -16.13 -19.88
C SER A 386 27.03 -17.25 -20.38
N SER A 387 25.82 -17.36 -19.85
CA SER A 387 24.82 -18.35 -20.27
C SER A 387 24.41 -18.18 -21.74
N ILE A 388 24.20 -16.93 -22.19
CA ILE A 388 23.83 -16.60 -23.58
C ILE A 388 24.99 -16.91 -24.54
N SER A 389 26.23 -16.60 -24.15
CA SER A 389 27.41 -16.79 -25.02
C SER A 389 27.94 -18.22 -25.03
N ARG A 390 27.58 -19.04 -24.03
CA ARG A 390 28.00 -20.44 -23.89
C ARG A 390 26.84 -21.28 -23.34
N PRO A 391 25.76 -21.51 -24.13
CA PRO A 391 24.67 -22.37 -23.71
C PRO A 391 25.18 -23.79 -23.46
N SER A 392 25.17 -24.21 -22.19
CA SER A 392 25.68 -25.51 -21.75
C SER A 392 24.66 -26.61 -22.07
N ILE A 393 24.68 -27.09 -23.31
CA ILE A 393 23.83 -28.19 -23.82
C ILE A 393 23.97 -29.49 -22.98
N GLN A 394 25.04 -29.61 -22.20
CA GLN A 394 25.33 -30.73 -21.29
C GLN A 394 24.35 -30.90 -20.10
N LEU A 395 23.25 -30.14 -20.06
CA LEU A 395 22.18 -30.29 -19.06
C LEU A 395 20.78 -30.53 -19.68
N ILE A 396 20.72 -31.16 -20.85
CA ILE A 396 19.52 -31.91 -21.27
C ILE A 396 19.36 -33.09 -20.32
N ILE A 397 18.72 -32.85 -19.19
CA ILE A 397 18.23 -33.89 -18.28
C ILE A 397 17.20 -34.72 -19.08
N PRO A 398 17.32 -36.07 -19.10
CA PRO A 398 16.29 -36.91 -19.74
C PRO A 398 14.91 -36.56 -19.21
N GLN A 399 13.89 -36.55 -20.07
CA GLN A 399 12.54 -36.12 -19.69
C GLN A 399 12.00 -36.88 -18.47
N GLU A 400 12.40 -38.14 -18.32
CA GLU A 400 12.17 -39.01 -17.17
C GLU A 400 12.75 -38.46 -15.85
N ASP A 401 14.04 -38.08 -15.83
CA ASP A 401 14.69 -37.47 -14.65
C ASP A 401 14.16 -36.06 -14.34
N LEU A 402 13.70 -35.34 -15.37
CA LEU A 402 13.10 -34.01 -15.21
C LEU A 402 11.70 -34.11 -14.58
N LEU A 403 10.87 -35.05 -15.07
CA LEU A 403 9.60 -35.43 -14.44
C LEU A 403 9.81 -35.93 -13.01
N LYS A 404 10.84 -36.75 -12.78
CA LYS A 404 11.17 -37.30 -11.46
C LYS A 404 11.56 -36.21 -10.46
N LYS A 405 12.40 -35.24 -10.86
CA LYS A 405 12.70 -34.07 -10.02
C LYS A 405 11.46 -33.21 -9.75
N LEU A 406 10.58 -33.04 -10.73
CA LEU A 406 9.32 -32.32 -10.54
C LEU A 406 8.37 -33.05 -9.58
N SER A 407 8.25 -34.38 -9.67
CA SER A 407 7.49 -35.16 -8.68
C SER A 407 8.13 -35.10 -7.30
N ASP A 408 9.46 -35.21 -7.20
CA ASP A 408 10.16 -35.15 -5.91
C ASP A 408 9.96 -33.78 -5.24
N ILE A 409 9.96 -32.67 -5.99
CA ILE A 409 9.65 -31.33 -5.47
C ILE A 409 8.19 -31.25 -5.01
N VAL A 410 7.23 -31.66 -5.85
CA VAL A 410 5.78 -31.61 -5.52
C VAL A 410 5.43 -32.48 -4.32
N MET A 411 6.09 -33.63 -4.15
CA MET A 411 5.88 -34.52 -3.00
C MET A 411 6.53 -33.95 -1.72
N ASN A 412 7.72 -33.34 -1.81
CA ASN A 412 8.35 -32.67 -0.66
C ASN A 412 7.51 -31.48 -0.15
N ASP A 413 6.97 -30.64 -1.03
CA ASP A 413 6.06 -29.54 -0.65
C ASP A 413 4.76 -30.05 0.00
N GLN A 414 4.29 -31.25 -0.37
CA GLN A 414 3.15 -31.90 0.30
C GLN A 414 3.53 -32.44 1.70
N HIS A 415 4.72 -33.02 1.87
CA HIS A 415 5.20 -33.46 3.19
C HIS A 415 5.40 -32.30 4.18
N ILE A 416 5.93 -31.17 3.71
CA ILE A 416 6.04 -29.92 4.49
C ILE A 416 4.67 -29.45 5.03
N HIS A 417 3.57 -29.80 4.35
CA HIS A 417 2.20 -29.48 4.77
C HIS A 417 1.46 -30.58 5.55
N PHE A 418 2.00 -31.80 5.69
CA PHE A 418 1.35 -32.91 6.42
C PHE A 418 2.04 -33.33 7.73
N ASP A 419 3.37 -33.15 7.85
CA ASP A 419 4.16 -33.60 9.01
C ASP A 419 3.90 -32.82 10.33
N VAL A 420 2.92 -31.90 10.34
CA VAL A 420 2.39 -31.26 11.56
C VAL A 420 1.31 -32.14 12.24
N SER A 421 0.99 -33.31 11.68
CA SER A 421 0.05 -34.28 12.27
C SER A 421 0.68 -35.66 12.54
N GLN A 422 0.23 -36.29 13.63
CA GLN A 422 0.55 -37.68 14.04
C GLN A 422 1.97 -37.98 14.56
N ASN A 423 2.32 -37.38 15.70
CA ASN A 423 3.24 -38.02 16.65
C ASN A 423 2.63 -39.33 17.21
N SER A 424 2.88 -40.50 16.61
CA SER A 424 2.66 -41.78 17.30
C SER A 424 3.45 -43.00 16.78
N SER A 425 4.13 -43.66 17.71
CA SER A 425 4.45 -45.10 17.74
C SER A 425 4.85 -45.87 16.46
N LYS A 426 6.17 -46.02 16.26
CA LYS A 426 6.88 -47.30 16.55
C LYS A 426 6.18 -48.60 16.09
N LEU A 427 6.69 -49.23 15.02
CA LEU A 427 6.85 -50.69 14.93
C LEU A 427 7.83 -51.13 13.82
N THR A 428 8.33 -52.35 13.93
CA THR A 428 9.38 -52.97 13.08
C THR A 428 8.86 -54.21 12.35
N SER A 429 9.26 -54.47 11.10
CA SER A 429 9.85 -55.77 10.71
C SER A 429 10.19 -55.91 9.21
N THR A 430 11.16 -56.78 8.98
CA THR A 430 11.83 -57.28 7.77
C THR A 430 10.99 -57.75 6.57
N ALA A 431 11.33 -57.20 5.39
CA ALA A 431 11.86 -57.88 4.20
C ALA A 431 11.21 -59.18 3.62
N ALA A 432 10.93 -59.14 2.32
CA ALA A 432 11.01 -60.27 1.37
C ALA A 432 11.36 -59.75 -0.05
N LYS A 433 11.89 -60.61 -0.93
CA LYS A 433 12.18 -60.32 -2.35
C LYS A 433 11.18 -61.03 -3.28
N ASN A 434 10.98 -60.54 -4.50
CA ASN A 434 11.30 -61.26 -5.75
C ASN A 434 11.02 -60.44 -7.02
N GLU A 435 11.61 -60.87 -8.13
CA GLU A 435 11.52 -60.29 -9.48
C GLU A 435 10.49 -61.03 -10.36
N ILE A 436 10.08 -60.40 -11.48
CA ILE A 436 9.58 -60.92 -12.79
C ILE A 436 8.79 -59.75 -13.43
N ARG A 437 9.23 -59.03 -14.49
CA ARG A 437 9.67 -59.35 -15.87
C ARG A 437 8.52 -59.19 -16.88
N ASN A 438 8.80 -58.44 -17.96
CA ASN A 438 7.86 -57.88 -18.95
C ASN A 438 7.07 -58.93 -19.76
N GLU A 439 5.88 -58.53 -20.28
CA GLU A 439 5.61 -58.49 -21.73
C GLU A 439 4.40 -57.60 -22.10
N LEU A 440 4.15 -57.40 -23.40
CA LEU A 440 3.16 -56.46 -23.96
C LEU A 440 1.82 -57.16 -24.27
N VAL A 441 0.73 -56.37 -24.37
CA VAL A 441 -0.16 -56.19 -25.56
C VAL A 441 -1.41 -55.38 -25.15
N SER A 442 -2.15 -54.85 -26.13
CA SER A 442 -3.29 -53.93 -25.97
C SER A 442 -4.61 -54.61 -25.57
N ASP A 443 -5.54 -53.85 -24.98
CA ASP A 443 -6.78 -53.41 -25.65
C ASP A 443 -7.67 -52.52 -24.75
N ASN A 444 -8.48 -51.68 -25.40
CA ASN A 444 -9.66 -50.95 -24.86
C ASN A 444 -10.94 -51.67 -25.36
N PRO A 445 -12.17 -51.46 -24.83
CA PRO A 445 -12.64 -50.33 -23.99
C PRO A 445 -13.65 -50.67 -22.85
N MET A 446 -14.13 -49.60 -22.17
CA MET A 446 -15.48 -49.43 -21.59
C MET A 446 -15.86 -50.07 -20.24
N GLU A 447 -16.98 -49.52 -19.70
CA GLU A 447 -17.75 -49.89 -18.49
C GLU A 447 -17.12 -49.57 -17.11
N ASN A 448 -17.86 -49.19 -16.06
CA ASN A 448 -19.14 -48.44 -15.95
C ASN A 448 -19.33 -47.96 -14.48
N HIS A 449 -20.38 -47.16 -14.21
CA HIS A 449 -20.86 -46.71 -12.87
C HIS A 449 -20.00 -45.61 -12.19
N GLU A 450 -20.53 -44.74 -11.32
CA GLU A 450 -21.87 -44.68 -10.68
C GLU A 450 -22.71 -43.44 -11.08
N ASN A 451 -24.02 -43.50 -10.80
CA ASN A 451 -24.98 -42.42 -11.06
C ASN A 451 -25.20 -41.52 -9.83
N PHE A 452 -25.47 -40.23 -10.06
CA PHE A 452 -26.36 -39.45 -9.19
C PHE A 452 -27.47 -38.79 -10.03
N GLY A 453 -28.72 -38.99 -9.61
CA GLY A 453 -29.91 -38.76 -10.44
C GLY A 453 -30.47 -37.34 -10.42
N ILE A 454 -31.29 -37.05 -11.43
CA ILE A 454 -32.09 -35.83 -11.55
C ILE A 454 -33.37 -35.98 -10.71
N GLU A 455 -33.77 -34.93 -10.01
CA GLU A 455 -35.18 -34.75 -9.64
C GLU A 455 -35.63 -33.33 -9.98
N SER A 456 -36.81 -33.20 -10.59
CA SER A 456 -37.37 -31.93 -11.08
C SER A 456 -38.85 -31.86 -10.77
N THR A 457 -39.24 -30.99 -9.83
CA THR A 457 -40.63 -30.79 -9.42
C THR A 457 -40.91 -29.34 -9.01
N GLY A 458 -42.17 -28.92 -9.13
CA GLY A 458 -42.72 -27.84 -8.32
C GLY A 458 -42.56 -26.42 -8.86
N SER A 459 -43.46 -26.01 -9.77
CA SER A 459 -43.67 -24.60 -10.08
C SER A 459 -44.13 -23.80 -8.85
N ASN A 460 -43.60 -22.60 -8.63
CA ASN A 460 -44.37 -21.54 -7.98
C ASN A 460 -43.93 -20.14 -8.42
N VAL A 461 -44.86 -19.38 -9.00
CA VAL A 461 -44.61 -18.04 -9.57
C VAL A 461 -44.76 -16.97 -8.50
N ARG A 462 -43.74 -16.13 -8.29
CA ARG A 462 -43.90 -14.84 -7.62
C ARG A 462 -43.14 -13.72 -8.34
N LYS A 463 -43.88 -12.98 -9.18
CA LYS A 463 -43.43 -11.68 -9.70
C LYS A 463 -43.17 -10.74 -8.52
N ARG A 464 -42.00 -10.09 -8.47
CA ARG A 464 -41.83 -8.83 -7.73
C ARG A 464 -41.97 -7.67 -8.70
N SER A 465 -43.09 -6.97 -8.61
CA SER A 465 -43.34 -5.71 -9.32
C SER A 465 -42.62 -4.55 -8.63
N TYR A 466 -42.01 -3.67 -9.42
CA TYR A 466 -41.51 -2.38 -8.93
C TYR A 466 -42.68 -1.47 -8.55
N PRO A 467 -42.65 -0.78 -7.38
CA PRO A 467 -43.55 0.33 -7.11
C PRO A 467 -43.12 1.55 -7.95
N SER A 468 -43.99 2.01 -8.84
CA SER A 468 -43.75 3.22 -9.64
C SER A 468 -44.40 4.46 -9.01
N ALA A 469 -43.80 5.62 -9.25
CA ALA A 469 -44.41 6.95 -9.10
C ALA A 469 -44.96 7.35 -7.72
N GLY A 470 -44.09 7.37 -6.70
CA GLY A 470 -44.28 8.29 -5.56
C GLY A 470 -43.88 9.72 -5.96
N LYS A 471 -44.86 10.65 -6.07
CA LYS A 471 -44.57 12.06 -6.38
C LYS A 471 -44.11 12.82 -5.13
N THR A 472 -42.83 13.12 -5.02
CA THR A 472 -42.29 14.13 -4.10
C THR A 472 -41.84 15.37 -4.87
N THR A 473 -42.34 16.55 -4.46
CA THR A 473 -42.10 17.82 -5.16
C THR A 473 -40.74 18.41 -4.81
N LEU A 474 -39.83 18.50 -5.79
CA LEU A 474 -38.64 19.35 -5.69
C LEU A 474 -39.05 20.83 -5.65
N LYS A 475 -39.09 21.42 -4.44
CA LYS A 475 -39.12 22.88 -4.28
C LYS A 475 -37.70 23.42 -4.49
N HIS A 476 -37.44 23.96 -5.67
CA HIS A 476 -36.25 24.79 -5.89
C HIS A 476 -36.38 26.09 -5.09
N VAL A 477 -35.76 26.15 -3.90
CA VAL A 477 -35.61 27.40 -3.14
C VAL A 477 -34.31 28.06 -3.56
N ARG A 478 -34.42 29.07 -4.43
CA ARG A 478 -33.31 29.88 -4.91
C ARG A 478 -32.99 30.97 -3.89
N ILE A 479 -32.22 30.65 -2.85
CA ILE A 479 -31.70 31.66 -1.92
C ILE A 479 -30.60 32.43 -2.64
N GLY A 480 -30.75 33.75 -2.73
CA GLY A 480 -29.77 34.65 -3.35
C GLY A 480 -28.61 34.97 -2.40
N SER A 481 -27.51 35.46 -2.98
CA SER A 481 -26.45 36.12 -2.20
C SER A 481 -26.94 37.46 -1.66
N GLU A 482 -26.87 37.66 -0.35
CA GLU A 482 -26.89 39.01 0.24
C GLU A 482 -25.46 39.56 0.24
N CYS A 483 -25.31 40.83 -0.14
CA CYS A 483 -24.02 41.50 -0.22
C CYS A 483 -23.67 42.20 1.09
N SER A 484 -22.39 42.17 1.44
CA SER A 484 -21.66 43.33 1.97
C SER A 484 -20.51 43.57 1.00
N GLU A 485 -20.66 44.50 0.07
CA GLU A 485 -20.16 45.88 0.25
C GLU A 485 -18.65 45.92 0.54
N GLU A 486 -17.86 46.07 -0.52
CA GLU A 486 -16.97 47.23 -0.63
C GLU A 486 -16.70 47.55 -2.12
N MET A 487 -16.20 48.75 -2.38
CA MET A 487 -16.25 49.40 -3.69
C MET A 487 -15.03 49.07 -4.57
N PHE A 488 -15.21 48.94 -5.88
CA PHE A 488 -14.47 49.70 -6.93
C PHE A 488 -15.02 49.37 -8.33
N SER A 489 -15.24 50.38 -9.17
CA SER A 489 -15.93 50.26 -10.47
C SER A 489 -15.10 50.79 -11.64
N ALA A 490 -14.90 49.98 -12.70
CA ALA A 490 -14.47 50.46 -14.02
C ALA A 490 -14.75 49.45 -15.17
N ASN A 491 -15.91 49.61 -15.81
CA ASN A 491 -16.32 49.33 -17.21
C ASN A 491 -15.43 48.51 -18.19
N GLY A 492 -16.08 47.64 -18.98
CA GLY A 492 -15.59 47.08 -20.26
C GLY A 492 -15.67 45.54 -20.32
N SER A 493 -16.70 44.84 -20.82
CA SER A 493 -17.27 44.81 -22.19
C SER A 493 -16.25 44.59 -23.32
N SER A 494 -16.34 43.58 -24.19
CA SER A 494 -17.30 42.47 -24.34
C SER A 494 -16.89 41.52 -25.48
N GLN A 495 -17.33 40.25 -25.45
CA GLN A 495 -17.40 39.32 -26.61
C GLN A 495 -16.04 38.93 -27.26
N CYS A 496 -15.94 37.96 -28.17
CA CYS A 496 -16.47 36.57 -28.22
C CYS A 496 -15.73 35.82 -29.35
N LEU A 497 -15.63 34.48 -29.26
CA LEU A 497 -15.23 33.53 -30.33
C LEU A 497 -13.76 33.71 -30.82
N GLU A 498 -12.87 32.70 -30.70
CA GLU A 498 -12.89 31.36 -31.31
C GLU A 498 -12.51 31.36 -32.80
N THR A 499 -11.23 31.11 -33.08
CA THR A 499 -10.77 30.51 -34.34
C THR A 499 -9.44 29.78 -34.08
N LEU A 500 -9.27 28.55 -34.59
CA LEU A 500 -7.98 27.88 -34.67
C LEU A 500 -7.27 28.30 -35.96
N GLU A 501 -5.95 28.45 -35.91
CA GLU A 501 -5.10 28.09 -37.06
C GLU A 501 -3.70 27.65 -36.58
N ILE A 502 -3.06 26.77 -37.34
CA ILE A 502 -1.80 26.11 -37.01
C ILE A 502 -0.81 26.39 -38.14
N THR A 503 0.43 26.79 -37.82
CA THR A 503 1.57 26.59 -38.72
C THR A 503 2.88 26.53 -37.94
N ASP A 504 3.76 25.60 -38.33
CA ASP A 504 5.16 25.53 -37.88
C ASP A 504 6.01 26.64 -38.52
N GLU A 505 7.17 26.95 -37.94
CA GLU A 505 8.49 26.63 -38.53
C GLU A 505 9.69 27.18 -37.72
N LYS A 506 10.69 26.31 -37.48
CA LYS A 506 12.16 26.60 -37.47
C LYS A 506 12.75 27.62 -36.45
N GLN A 507 14.05 27.67 -36.17
CA GLN A 507 15.12 26.67 -35.91
C GLN A 507 16.39 27.47 -35.47
N ILE A 508 17.37 26.85 -34.76
CA ILE A 508 18.79 27.31 -34.64
C ILE A 508 18.99 28.59 -33.76
N SER A 509 20.07 28.83 -32.98
CA SER A 509 21.34 28.10 -32.69
C SER A 509 21.76 28.18 -31.21
N GLU A 510 22.86 27.50 -30.85
CA GLU A 510 23.51 27.54 -29.54
C GLU A 510 24.27 28.85 -29.23
N LYS A 511 24.62 29.07 -27.95
CA LYS A 511 26.01 29.27 -27.48
C LYS A 511 26.18 29.36 -25.95
N VAL A 512 27.23 28.68 -25.44
CA VAL A 512 28.27 29.09 -24.45
C VAL A 512 27.93 30.18 -23.41
N GLY A 513 28.25 30.08 -22.10
CA GLY A 513 28.98 29.04 -21.34
C GLY A 513 29.70 29.61 -20.08
N TYR A 514 30.30 28.74 -19.26
CA TYR A 514 31.29 29.02 -18.17
C TYR A 514 30.89 29.81 -16.90
N THR A 515 30.58 29.05 -15.83
CA THR A 515 31.25 29.01 -14.51
C THR A 515 31.90 30.25 -13.83
N LEU A 516 31.67 30.35 -12.50
CA LEU A 516 32.66 30.29 -11.37
C LEU A 516 32.66 31.48 -10.38
N MET A 517 32.67 31.18 -9.06
CA MET A 517 33.12 32.03 -7.92
C MET A 517 32.37 33.37 -7.65
N GLU A 518 32.26 33.93 -6.44
CA GLU A 518 32.43 33.41 -5.05
C GLU A 518 31.44 34.18 -4.10
N GLN A 519 31.60 34.56 -2.81
CA GLN A 519 32.71 34.60 -1.84
C GLN A 519 32.15 34.65 -0.38
N GLU A 520 32.86 34.06 0.60
CA GLU A 520 32.92 34.35 2.07
C GLU A 520 31.65 34.58 2.95
N GLY A 521 31.71 34.18 4.24
CA GLY A 521 30.55 34.37 5.15
C GLY A 521 30.66 34.19 6.69
N LEU A 522 31.70 33.54 7.26
CA LEU A 522 31.92 33.38 8.73
C LEU A 522 30.85 32.49 9.47
N GLN A 523 31.06 31.85 10.63
CA GLN A 523 32.26 31.60 11.45
C GLN A 523 32.10 30.36 12.39
N ASN A 524 33.23 29.71 12.69
CA ASN A 524 33.62 29.08 13.98
C ASN A 524 32.92 27.81 14.56
N THR A 525 33.74 26.75 14.64
CA THR A 525 34.00 25.84 15.81
C THR A 525 32.95 24.81 16.29
N SER A 526 33.33 23.59 16.72
CA SER A 526 34.60 22.83 16.62
C SER A 526 34.47 21.36 17.13
N VAL A 527 35.47 20.51 16.82
CA VAL A 527 35.80 19.17 17.43
C VAL A 527 34.81 18.02 17.17
N ALA A 528 35.20 16.79 16.79
CA ALA A 528 36.41 16.26 16.11
C ALA A 528 36.14 14.81 15.58
N ASP A 529 36.96 14.36 14.62
CA ASP A 529 37.45 12.99 14.33
C ASP A 529 36.50 11.77 14.52
N ALA A 530 36.09 11.08 13.44
CA ALA A 530 36.74 9.90 12.83
C ALA A 530 36.50 8.56 13.59
N THR A 531 36.33 7.39 12.98
CA THR A 531 36.92 6.87 11.72
C THR A 531 35.98 5.91 10.97
N ILE A 532 36.33 5.56 9.72
CA ILE A 532 35.61 4.56 8.89
C ILE A 532 35.95 3.12 9.33
N ALA A 533 34.94 2.26 9.48
CA ALA A 533 35.09 0.81 9.49
C ALA A 533 33.93 0.14 8.72
N LYS A 534 34.22 -0.98 8.04
CA LYS A 534 33.26 -1.74 7.20
C LYS A 534 32.68 -2.96 7.94
N LEU A 535 31.63 -3.51 7.32
CA LEU A 535 31.16 -4.90 7.34
C LEU A 535 30.16 -5.37 8.43
N ASN A 536 29.31 -6.28 7.95
CA ASN A 536 28.52 -7.29 8.66
C ASN A 536 27.34 -6.85 9.53
N SER A 537 26.18 -6.80 8.87
CA SER A 537 24.99 -7.58 9.25
C SER A 537 24.95 -8.16 10.67
N ASN A 538 24.12 -7.54 11.52
CA ASN A 538 23.20 -8.25 12.38
C ASN A 538 22.03 -7.33 12.75
N SER A 539 20.92 -7.90 13.22
CA SER A 539 19.74 -7.15 13.63
C SER A 539 20.05 -6.26 14.84
N GLU A 540 19.91 -4.94 14.70
CA GLU A 540 19.92 -4.02 15.83
C GLU A 540 18.70 -4.28 16.73
N ILE A 541 18.93 -5.04 17.79
CA ILE A 541 18.10 -4.97 18.99
C ILE A 541 18.52 -3.69 19.69
N ILE A 542 17.65 -2.66 19.67
CA ILE A 542 17.87 -1.43 20.44
C ILE A 542 17.70 -1.78 21.92
N ILE A 543 18.79 -2.21 22.55
CA ILE A 543 18.89 -2.34 23.99
C ILE A 543 18.96 -0.93 24.55
N LEU A 544 17.83 -0.41 25.03
CA LEU A 544 17.79 0.86 25.75
C LEU A 544 18.74 0.79 26.96
N ASP A 545 19.78 1.62 26.95
CA ASP A 545 20.79 1.67 28.00
C ASP A 545 20.13 2.01 29.34
N LYS A 546 20.56 1.34 30.40
CA LYS A 546 19.95 1.39 31.74
C LYS A 546 20.33 2.65 32.53
N ASN A 547 21.09 3.56 31.93
CA ASN A 547 21.76 4.67 32.62
C ASN A 547 21.39 6.06 32.04
N ILE A 548 20.11 6.40 32.00
CA ILE A 548 19.67 7.80 31.80
C ILE A 548 18.94 8.29 33.05
N SER A 549 19.73 8.71 34.04
CA SER A 549 19.24 9.50 35.17
C SER A 549 18.87 10.91 34.70
N ASP A 550 17.67 11.36 35.08
CA ASP A 550 17.20 12.75 35.05
C ASP A 550 17.06 13.50 33.72
N GLY A 551 16.92 12.78 32.60
CA GLY A 551 16.25 13.31 31.41
C GLY A 551 14.73 13.46 31.59
N GLU A 552 14.13 14.54 31.06
CA GLU A 552 12.67 14.68 31.00
C GLU A 552 12.06 13.59 30.10
N LEU A 553 11.04 12.90 30.61
CA LEU A 553 10.39 11.82 29.86
C LEU A 553 9.39 12.39 28.85
N THR A 554 9.71 12.31 27.56
CA THR A 554 8.84 12.87 26.51
C THR A 554 7.68 11.93 26.17
N ILE A 555 6.59 12.50 25.64
CA ILE A 555 5.47 11.70 25.09
C ILE A 555 5.96 10.76 23.97
N GLN A 556 6.93 11.20 23.16
CA GLN A 556 7.53 10.38 22.10
C GLN A 556 8.26 9.16 22.67
N GLN A 557 9.08 9.31 23.72
CA GLN A 557 9.73 8.19 24.42
C GLN A 557 8.69 7.22 25.00
N MET A 558 7.59 7.74 25.57
CA MET A 558 6.49 6.90 26.03
C MET A 558 5.72 6.18 24.92
N MET A 559 5.81 6.63 23.67
CA MET A 559 5.02 6.09 22.56
C MET A 559 5.83 5.29 21.54
N ALA A 560 7.16 5.26 21.67
CA ALA A 560 8.07 4.45 20.85
C ALA A 560 7.59 2.99 20.71
N ASP A 561 7.29 2.32 21.83
CA ASP A 561 6.76 0.94 21.89
C ASP A 561 5.47 0.69 21.08
N PHE A 562 4.82 1.74 20.58
CA PHE A 562 3.56 1.66 19.85
C PHE A 562 3.63 2.15 18.41
N VAL A 563 4.72 2.80 18.00
CA VAL A 563 4.97 3.12 16.60
C VAL A 563 5.01 1.80 15.83
N PRO A 564 4.22 1.61 14.77
CA PRO A 564 4.36 0.42 13.93
C PRO A 564 5.76 0.42 13.32
N ASP A 565 6.50 -0.66 13.54
CA ASP A 565 7.89 -0.79 13.10
C ASP A 565 7.98 -0.60 11.57
N CYS A 566 8.66 0.45 11.10
CA CYS A 566 8.73 0.82 9.69
C CYS A 566 9.67 -0.08 8.87
N ARG A 567 9.46 -1.40 8.95
CA ARG A 567 10.14 -2.41 8.14
C ARG A 567 9.29 -2.77 6.91
N TYR A 568 9.33 -1.91 5.91
CA TYR A 568 8.93 -2.26 4.54
C TYR A 568 10.19 -2.44 3.68
N HIS A 569 10.15 -3.48 2.82
CA HIS A 569 11.22 -3.90 1.91
C HIS A 569 10.81 -3.70 0.44
#